data_AF-A0A6P0UBV3-F1
#
_entry.id   AF-A0A6P0UBV3-F1
#
_cell.length_a   1.000
_cell.length_b   1.000
_cell.length_c   1.000
_cell.angle_alpha   90.00
_cell.angle_beta   90.00
_cell.angle_gamma   90.00
#
_symmetry.space_group_name_H-M   'P 1'
#
loop_
_entity.id
_entity.type
_entity.pdbx_description
1 polymer ?
#
loop_
_entity_poly.entity_id
_entity_poly.type
_entity_poly.pdbx_seq_one_letter_code
_entity_poly.pdbx_strand_id
1 'polypeptide(L)'
;MASLANQNIDDNRSMSKKTKKKVKNLGCQQILLHPDQELRAILEYLCGEANKVFNCSVYYARQVWFKENRFVSKSELCQQMKWNRHFNAMYA
;
A
#
# COMPACT_ATOMS: atom_id res chain seq x y z
N MET A 1 -53.49 0.98 6.41
CA MET A 1 -52.29 0.51 5.68
C MET A 1 -52.30 1.16 4.31
N ALA A 2 -51.83 2.41 4.22
CA ALA A 2 -51.93 3.24 3.03
C ALA A 2 -51.00 2.71 1.92
N SER A 3 -51.58 2.36 0.77
CA SER A 3 -50.88 2.24 -0.52
C SER A 3 -51.35 3.41 -1.37
N LEU A 4 -50.48 4.42 -1.54
CA LEU A 4 -50.75 5.63 -2.29
C LEU A 4 -50.16 5.53 -3.70
N ALA A 5 -51.05 5.72 -4.67
CA ALA A 5 -50.94 6.59 -5.84
C ALA A 5 -49.67 6.54 -6.72
N ASN A 6 -49.83 5.88 -7.88
CA ASN A 6 -50.03 6.51 -9.20
C ASN A 6 -49.29 7.83 -9.50
N GLN A 7 -48.47 7.86 -10.56
CA GLN A 7 -48.61 8.68 -11.78
C GLN A 7 -47.27 8.93 -12.50
N ASN A 8 -47.20 8.50 -13.76
CA ASN A 8 -46.29 9.05 -14.77
C ASN A 8 -46.79 10.43 -15.17
N ILE A 9 -45.96 11.47 -15.05
CA ILE A 9 -46.12 12.74 -15.77
C ILE A 9 -44.71 13.22 -16.14
N ASP A 10 -44.47 13.33 -17.45
CA ASP A 10 -43.29 13.93 -18.05
C ASP A 10 -43.33 15.46 -17.93
N ASP A 11 -42.27 16.08 -17.40
CA ASP A 11 -42.04 17.52 -17.54
C ASP A 11 -40.67 17.78 -18.21
N ASN A 12 -40.72 18.05 -19.51
CA ASN A 12 -39.63 18.62 -20.29
C ASN A 12 -39.28 20.04 -19.79
N ARG A 13 -38.04 20.28 -19.34
CA ARG A 13 -37.40 21.59 -19.54
C ARG A 13 -35.87 21.50 -19.49
N SER A 14 -35.25 21.86 -20.60
CA SER A 14 -33.81 22.11 -20.73
C SER A 14 -33.34 23.16 -19.70
N MET A 15 -32.06 23.11 -19.31
CA MET A 15 -31.12 24.25 -19.38
C MET A 15 -29.78 23.96 -18.67
N SER A 16 -28.71 24.26 -19.43
CA SER A 16 -27.32 24.56 -19.01
C SER A 16 -26.37 23.41 -18.64
N LYS A 17 -25.52 23.06 -19.63
CA LYS A 17 -24.28 22.28 -19.45
C LYS A 17 -23.29 23.08 -18.58
N LYS A 18 -23.34 22.94 -17.26
CA LYS A 18 -22.22 23.36 -16.41
C LYS A 18 -21.10 22.33 -16.56
N THR A 19 -20.00 22.72 -17.19
CA THR A 19 -18.75 21.95 -17.24
C THR A 19 -18.25 21.71 -15.81
N LYS A 20 -18.64 20.58 -15.22
CA LYS A 20 -18.11 20.14 -13.93
C LYS A 20 -16.63 19.80 -14.12
N LYS A 21 -15.75 20.65 -13.59
CA LYS A 21 -14.32 20.35 -13.48
C LYS A 21 -14.18 19.07 -12.66
N LYS A 22 -13.76 17.98 -13.31
CA LYS A 22 -13.64 16.65 -12.70
C LYS A 22 -12.54 16.69 -11.63
N VAL A 23 -12.91 16.75 -10.37
CA VAL A 23 -11.97 16.55 -9.25
C VAL A 23 -11.53 15.09 -9.31
N LYS A 24 -10.24 14.85 -9.59
CA LYS A 24 -9.66 13.52 -9.50
C LYS A 24 -9.55 13.19 -8.02
N ASN A 25 -10.42 12.30 -7.53
CA ASN A 25 -10.23 11.69 -6.23
C ASN A 25 -8.96 10.82 -6.33
N LEU A 26 -7.85 11.29 -5.77
CA LEU A 26 -6.64 10.50 -5.57
C LEU A 26 -6.84 9.60 -4.34
N GLY A 27 -7.85 8.74 -4.39
CA GLY A 27 -8.01 7.65 -3.44
C GLY A 27 -7.35 6.41 -4.02
N CYS A 28 -6.33 5.86 -3.37
CA CYS A 28 -5.89 4.52 -3.69
C CYS A 28 -7.00 3.55 -3.25
N GLN A 29 -7.49 2.73 -4.19
CA GLN A 29 -8.39 1.64 -3.85
C GLN A 29 -7.59 0.61 -3.05
N GLN A 30 -8.04 0.28 -1.84
CA GLN A 30 -7.48 -0.87 -1.12
C GLN A 30 -7.76 -2.12 -1.95
N ILE A 31 -6.71 -2.76 -2.45
CA ILE A 31 -6.83 -4.08 -3.08
C ILE A 31 -7.03 -5.06 -1.93
N LEU A 32 -8.28 -5.44 -1.67
CA LEU A 32 -8.60 -6.54 -0.77
C LEU A 32 -8.21 -7.84 -1.49
N LEU A 33 -7.11 -8.45 -1.06
CA LEU A 33 -6.69 -9.73 -1.60
C LEU A 33 -7.63 -10.82 -1.06
N HIS A 34 -8.12 -11.69 -1.95
CA HIS A 34 -8.72 -12.97 -1.60
C HIS A 34 -7.74 -14.09 -1.97
N PRO A 35 -6.62 -14.23 -1.23
CA PRO A 35 -5.60 -15.19 -1.59
C PRO A 35 -6.08 -16.61 -1.30
N ASP A 36 -5.76 -17.51 -2.22
CA ASP A 36 -5.83 -18.95 -1.98
C ASP A 36 -4.83 -19.38 -0.88
N GLN A 37 -4.99 -20.57 -0.31
CA GLN A 37 -4.17 -21.05 0.81
C GLN A 37 -2.67 -21.04 0.48
N GLU A 38 -2.28 -21.42 -0.74
CA GLU A 38 -0.89 -21.40 -1.18
C GLU A 38 -0.37 -19.96 -1.32
N LEU A 39 -1.14 -19.09 -1.96
CA LEU A 39 -0.79 -17.68 -2.14
C LEU A 39 -0.63 -16.97 -0.78
N ARG A 40 -1.51 -17.29 0.18
CA ARG A 40 -1.43 -16.77 1.54
C ARG A 40 -0.13 -17.19 2.22
N ALA A 41 0.25 -18.46 2.13
CA ALA A 41 1.49 -18.95 2.74
C ALA A 41 2.74 -18.25 2.16
N ILE A 42 2.78 -18.03 0.84
CA ILE A 42 3.87 -17.30 0.18
C ILE A 42 3.93 -15.85 0.65
N LEU A 43 2.78 -15.17 0.73
CA LEU A 43 2.71 -13.78 1.21
C LEU A 43 3.14 -13.66 2.67
N GLU A 44 2.71 -14.58 3.53
CA GLU A 44 3.12 -14.62 4.94
C GLU A 44 4.64 -14.82 5.08
N TYR A 45 5.21 -15.74 4.29
CA TYR A 45 6.66 -15.95 4.25
C TYR A 45 7.41 -14.69 3.78
N LEU A 46 7.00 -14.11 2.65
CA LEU A 46 7.66 -12.95 2.06
C LEU A 46 7.61 -11.74 3.00
N CYS A 47 6.44 -11.44 3.57
CA CYS A 47 6.27 -10.36 4.54
C CYS A 47 7.06 -10.63 5.83
N GLY A 48 7.13 -11.89 6.26
CA GLY A 48 7.92 -12.31 7.42
C GLY A 48 9.41 -12.04 7.22
N GLU A 49 9.97 -12.47 6.10
CA GLU A 49 11.39 -12.25 5.78
C GLU A 49 11.70 -10.76 5.55
N ALA A 50 10.82 -10.03 4.86
CA ALA A 50 10.94 -8.59 4.66
C ALA A 50 10.98 -7.82 6.00
N ASN A 51 10.11 -8.18 6.96
CA ASN A 51 10.09 -7.57 8.29
C ASN A 51 11.39 -7.84 9.08
N LYS A 52 11.98 -9.03 8.94
CA LYS A 52 13.26 -9.35 9.59
C LYS A 52 14.40 -8.50 9.01
N VAL A 53 14.47 -8.36 7.69
CA VAL A 53 15.45 -7.47 7.03
C VAL A 53 15.26 -6.02 7.47
N PHE A 54 14.01 -5.55 7.50
CA PHE A 54 13.69 -4.18 7.93
C PHE A 54 14.18 -3.91 9.35
N ASN A 55 13.90 -4.82 10.29
CA ASN A 55 14.38 -4.71 11.66
C ASN A 55 15.91 -4.65 11.73
N CYS A 56 16.62 -5.57 11.07
CA CYS A 56 18.08 -5.54 11.02
C CYS A 56 18.62 -4.22 10.45
N SER A 57 18.01 -3.72 9.38
CA SER A 57 18.38 -2.46 8.73
C SER A 57 18.23 -1.26 9.67
N VAL A 58 17.08 -1.16 10.36
CA VAL A 58 16.79 -0.08 11.30
C VAL A 58 17.73 -0.14 12.51
N TYR A 59 18.00 -1.34 13.04
CA TYR A 59 18.97 -1.51 14.13
C TYR A 59 20.36 -1.03 13.74
N TYR A 60 20.84 -1.43 12.55
CA TYR A 60 22.12 -0.98 12.04
C TYR A 60 22.16 0.55 11.87
N ALA A 61 21.13 1.13 11.25
CA ALA A 61 21.06 2.58 11.05
C ALA A 61 21.10 3.35 12.38
N ARG A 62 20.41 2.86 13.42
CA ARG A 62 20.47 3.44 14.77
C ARG A 62 21.86 3.30 15.39
N GLN A 63 22.54 2.17 15.21
CA GLN A 63 23.89 1.99 15.73
C GLN A 63 24.87 2.98 15.11
N VAL A 64 24.81 3.18 13.80
CA VAL A 64 25.63 4.19 13.11
C VAL A 64 25.30 5.59 13.61
N TRP A 65 24.01 5.90 13.79
CA TRP A 65 23.59 7.19 14.35
C TRP A 65 24.19 7.44 15.74
N PHE A 66 24.08 6.49 16.66
CA PHE A 66 24.56 6.69 18.03
C PHE A 66 26.09 6.63 18.16
N LYS A 67 26.79 5.87 17.32
CA LYS A 67 28.24 5.69 17.42
C LYS A 67 29.04 6.70 16.60
N GLU A 68 28.56 7.02 15.42
CA GLU A 68 29.27 7.84 14.44
C GLU A 68 28.60 9.21 14.24
N ASN A 69 27.43 9.44 14.87
CA ASN A 69 26.65 10.67 14.78
C ASN A 69 26.34 11.09 13.33
N ARG A 70 26.13 10.09 12.45
CA ARG A 70 25.82 10.30 11.03
C ARG A 70 24.61 9.48 10.59
N PHE A 71 23.94 9.97 9.54
CA PHE A 71 22.85 9.24 8.88
C PHE A 71 23.39 8.23 7.86
N VAL A 72 22.78 7.06 7.80
CA VAL A 72 23.12 6.02 6.82
C VAL A 72 22.42 6.30 5.49
N SER A 73 23.17 6.25 4.40
CA SER A 73 22.62 6.37 3.05
C SER A 73 21.91 5.09 2.61
N LYS A 74 20.93 5.19 1.69
CA LYS A 74 20.19 4.02 1.20
C LYS A 74 21.13 2.96 0.57
N SER A 75 22.12 3.38 -0.21
CA SER A 75 23.06 2.48 -0.90
C SER A 75 23.93 1.71 0.10
N GLU A 76 24.44 2.39 1.11
CA GLU A 76 25.22 1.78 2.20
C GLU A 76 24.38 0.75 2.97
N LEU A 77 23.15 1.10 3.32
CA LEU A 77 22.24 0.18 4.03
C LEU A 77 21.98 -1.08 3.20
N CYS A 78 21.74 -0.93 1.89
CA CYS A 78 21.57 -2.06 0.98
C CYS A 78 22.85 -2.91 0.86
N GLN A 79 24.04 -2.31 0.80
CA GLN A 79 25.31 -3.06 0.77
C GLN A 79 25.52 -3.89 2.04
N GLN A 80 25.19 -3.33 3.20
CA GLN A 80 25.32 -4.03 4.48
C GLN A 80 24.30 -5.17 4.62
N MET A 81 23.07 -4.95 4.18
CA MET A 81 22.00 -5.95 4.28
C MET A 81 22.10 -7.07 3.23
N LYS A 82 22.90 -6.91 2.18
CA LYS A 82 23.12 -7.93 1.13
C LYS A 82 23.59 -9.28 1.69
N TRP A 83 24.34 -9.27 2.79
CA TRP A 83 24.86 -10.48 3.42
C TRP A 83 23.89 -11.11 4.42
N ASN A 84 22.72 -10.49 4.66
CA ASN A 84 21.73 -11.01 5.57
C ASN A 84 20.98 -12.20 4.93
N ARG A 85 20.89 -13.32 5.64
CA ARG A 85 20.13 -14.51 5.22
C ARG A 85 18.69 -14.18 4.81
N HIS A 86 18.05 -13.24 5.50
CA HIS A 86 16.67 -12.83 5.23
C HIS A 86 16.54 -12.00 3.95
N PHE A 87 17.61 -11.31 3.56
CA PHE A 87 17.66 -10.59 2.28
C PHE A 87 17.80 -11.58 1.12
N ASN A 88 18.70 -12.56 1.27
CA ASN A 88 18.90 -13.62 0.27
C ASN A 88 17.67 -14.53 0.13
N ALA A 89 16.90 -14.73 1.20
CA ALA A 89 15.64 -15.47 1.15
C ALA A 89 14.59 -14.88 0.18
N MET A 90 14.71 -13.59 -0.15
CA MET A 90 13.83 -12.89 -1.10
C MET A 90 14.48 -12.68 -2.47
N TYR A 91 15.79 -12.94 -2.60
CA TYR A 91 16.58 -12.73 -3.81
C TYR A 91 17.03 -14.09 -4.33
N ALA A 92 16.21 -14.69 -5.22
CA ALA A 92 16.52 -15.94 -5.89
C ALA A 92 17.67 -15.79 -6.89
#